data_AF-A0A127SFX5-F1
#
_entry.id   AF-A0A127SFX5-F1
#
_cell.length_a   1.000
_cell.length_b   1.000
_cell.length_c   1.000
_cell.angle_alpha   90.00
_cell.angle_beta   90.00
_cell.angle_gamma   90.00
#
_symmetry.space_group_name_H-M   'P 1'
#
loop_
_entity.id
_entity.type
_entity.pdbx_description
1 polymer ?
#
loop_
_entity_poly.entity_id
_entity_poly.type
_entity_poly.pdbx_seq_one_letter_code
_entity_poly.pdbx_strand_id
1 'polypeptide(L)'
;MAALLTKETGDECIGATMKLFHNEDIGVKREKTCCSLDDVEDARNVCYRMGIRYYVFNFSERFKEDVMDRFVDAYEHGATPNPCIDCNRYLKFDKMFQRMRELEYDYIVTGHYARVEYDEE
;
A
#
# COMPACT_ATOMS: atom_id res chain seq x y z
N MET A 1 -11.23 -6.10 -6.34
CA MET A 1 -11.23 -7.34 -7.14
C MET A 1 -10.26 -8.37 -6.58
N ALA A 2 -8.98 -8.03 -6.35
CA ALA A 2 -8.00 -8.96 -5.77
C ALA A 2 -8.50 -9.67 -4.50
N ALA A 3 -8.97 -8.92 -3.49
CA ALA A 3 -9.52 -9.51 -2.25
C ALA A 3 -10.74 -10.43 -2.47
N LEU A 4 -11.57 -10.15 -3.49
CA LEU A 4 -12.70 -11.01 -3.82
C LEU A 4 -12.21 -12.34 -4.40
N LEU A 5 -11.27 -12.30 -5.35
CA LEU A 5 -10.70 -13.49 -5.98
C LEU A 5 -9.98 -14.38 -4.95
N THR A 6 -9.24 -13.78 -4.00
CA THR A 6 -8.63 -14.52 -2.88
C THR A 6 -9.67 -15.15 -1.97
N LYS A 7 -10.83 -14.51 -1.77
CA LYS A 7 -11.90 -15.12 -1.00
C LYS A 7 -12.54 -16.30 -1.75
N GLU A 8 -12.65 -16.20 -3.08
CA GLU A 8 -13.20 -17.27 -3.94
C GLU A 8 -12.30 -18.51 -4.01
N THR A 9 -10.98 -18.39 -3.80
CA THR A 9 -10.08 -19.55 -3.65
C THR A 9 -10.26 -20.28 -2.32
N GLY A 10 -10.98 -19.69 -1.35
CA GLY A 10 -11.24 -20.26 -0.03
C GLY A 10 -10.18 -19.92 1.02
N ASP A 11 -9.21 -19.08 0.68
CA ASP A 11 -8.14 -18.68 1.59
C ASP A 11 -8.64 -17.70 2.67
N GLU A 12 -8.08 -17.81 3.87
CA GLU A 12 -8.27 -16.79 4.91
C GLU A 12 -7.52 -15.52 4.50
N CYS A 13 -8.21 -14.37 4.53
CA CYS A 13 -7.60 -13.11 4.17
C CYS A 13 -8.03 -11.96 5.09
N ILE A 14 -7.15 -10.96 5.15
CA ILE A 14 -7.41 -9.66 5.75
C ILE A 14 -7.20 -8.57 4.69
N GLY A 15 -7.98 -7.51 4.79
CA GLY A 15 -7.77 -6.28 4.03
C GLY A 15 -6.84 -5.35 4.80
N ALA A 16 -5.97 -4.65 4.07
CA ALA A 16 -5.09 -3.65 4.65
C ALA A 16 -4.98 -2.42 3.77
N THR A 17 -4.99 -1.24 4.40
CA THR A 17 -4.63 0.03 3.75
C THR A 17 -3.37 0.61 4.37
N MET A 18 -2.45 1.07 3.53
CA MET A 18 -1.27 1.82 3.97
C MET A 18 -1.61 3.30 4.02
N LYS A 19 -1.52 3.90 5.19
CA LYS A 19 -1.57 5.36 5.36
C LYS A 19 -0.16 5.91 5.14
N LEU A 20 0.03 6.70 4.08
CA LEU A 20 1.35 7.14 3.62
C LEU A 20 1.67 8.62 3.92
N PHE A 21 0.68 9.45 4.24
CA PHE A 21 0.90 10.85 4.58
C PHE A 21 -0.22 11.38 5.48
N HIS A 22 0.01 12.50 6.18
CA HIS A 22 -1.03 13.18 6.93
C HIS A 22 -1.67 14.27 6.07
N ASN A 23 -2.99 14.41 6.16
CA ASN A 23 -3.71 15.48 5.47
C ASN A 23 -3.29 16.89 5.95
N GLU A 24 -2.72 16.98 7.15
CA GLU A 24 -2.14 18.20 7.71
C GLU A 24 -0.84 18.61 6.99
N ASP A 25 -0.05 17.63 6.50
CA ASP A 25 1.23 17.88 5.81
C ASP A 25 1.05 18.55 4.44
N ILE A 26 -0.14 18.38 3.84
CA ILE A 26 -0.44 18.79 2.47
C ILE A 26 -1.08 20.18 2.41
N GLY A 27 -1.51 20.76 3.54
CA GLY A 27 -2.16 22.08 3.61
C GLY A 27 -3.48 22.22 2.84
N VAL A 28 -3.96 21.17 2.17
CA VAL A 28 -5.15 21.16 1.33
C VAL A 28 -6.30 20.50 2.08
N LYS A 29 -7.39 21.26 2.31
CA LYS A 29 -8.65 20.72 2.85
C LYS A 29 -9.25 19.72 1.85
N ARG A 30 -9.15 18.42 2.19
CA ARG A 30 -10.12 17.36 1.87
C ARG A 30 -10.59 17.17 0.42
N GLU A 31 -9.89 17.66 -0.59
CA GLU A 31 -10.27 17.37 -1.98
C GLU A 31 -9.22 16.47 -2.64
N LYS A 32 -9.54 15.16 -2.69
CA LYS A 32 -8.97 14.16 -3.62
C LYS A 32 -7.48 13.85 -3.45
N THR A 33 -6.97 13.72 -2.24
CA THR A 33 -5.64 13.12 -2.03
C THR A 33 -5.76 11.61 -1.80
N CYS A 34 -4.78 10.85 -2.29
CA CYS A 34 -4.65 9.37 -2.30
C CYS A 34 -4.66 8.68 -0.90
N CYS A 35 -5.01 9.40 0.16
CA CYS A 35 -5.18 8.91 1.54
C CYS A 35 -6.32 9.68 2.21
N SER A 36 -7.39 9.96 1.47
CA SER A 36 -8.57 10.59 2.04
C SER A 36 -9.20 9.64 3.06
N LEU A 37 -9.88 10.18 4.08
CA LEU A 37 -10.67 9.35 5.00
C LEU A 37 -11.70 8.50 4.22
N ASP A 38 -12.15 9.02 3.07
CA ASP A 38 -13.10 8.37 2.18
C ASP A 38 -12.51 7.10 1.55
N ASP A 39 -11.23 7.10 1.14
CA ASP A 39 -10.57 5.90 0.59
C ASP A 39 -10.43 4.79 1.64
N VAL A 40 -10.07 5.17 2.87
CA VAL A 40 -9.96 4.23 4.00
C VAL A 40 -11.33 3.63 4.33
N GLU A 41 -12.38 4.45 4.26
CA GLU A 41 -13.75 4.05 4.54
C GLU A 41 -14.33 3.19 3.41
N ASP A 42 -14.05 3.50 2.14
CA ASP A 42 -14.45 2.66 1.02
C ASP A 42 -13.79 1.27 1.10
N ALA A 43 -12.47 1.22 1.34
CA ALA A 43 -11.76 -0.05 1.53
C ALA A 43 -12.32 -0.86 2.72
N ARG A 44 -12.65 -0.18 3.83
CA ARG A 44 -13.32 -0.81 4.99
C ARG A 44 -14.68 -1.38 4.60
N ASN A 45 -15.51 -0.61 3.90
CA ASN A 45 -16.86 -1.02 3.49
C ASN A 45 -16.82 -2.19 2.51
N VAL A 46 -15.87 -2.20 1.59
CA VAL A 46 -15.61 -3.32 0.67
C VAL A 46 -15.25 -4.59 1.46
N CYS A 47 -14.32 -4.51 2.42
CA CYS A 47 -13.96 -5.66 3.27
C CYS A 47 -15.13 -6.12 4.14
N TYR A 48 -15.88 -5.19 4.72
CA TYR A 48 -17.06 -5.49 5.55
C TYR A 48 -18.13 -6.26 4.79
N ARG A 49 -18.48 -5.85 3.56
CA ARG A 49 -19.43 -6.57 2.70
C ARG A 49 -18.97 -7.99 2.37
N MET A 50 -17.65 -8.21 2.37
CA MET A 50 -17.05 -9.52 2.16
C MET A 50 -16.76 -10.29 3.46
N GLY A 51 -17.09 -9.76 4.64
CA GLY A 51 -16.77 -10.43 5.92
C GLY A 51 -15.27 -10.59 6.17
N ILE A 52 -14.44 -9.74 5.56
CA ILE A 52 -12.99 -9.73 5.68
C ILE A 52 -12.59 -8.73 6.78
N ARG A 53 -11.69 -9.13 7.69
CA ARG A 53 -11.14 -8.21 8.70
C ARG A 53 -10.28 -7.14 8.02
N TYR A 54 -10.33 -5.91 8.50
CA TYR A 54 -9.66 -4.78 7.85
C TYR A 54 -8.76 -4.00 8.82
N TYR A 55 -7.55 -3.69 8.38
CA TYR A 55 -6.54 -2.95 9.13
C TYR A 55 -6.04 -1.73 8.36
N VAL A 56 -5.56 -0.73 9.11
CA VAL A 56 -4.86 0.42 8.55
C VAL A 56 -3.48 0.48 9.17
N PHE A 57 -2.44 0.38 8.35
CA PHE A 57 -1.06 0.49 8.80
C PHE A 57 -0.54 1.88 8.50
N ASN A 58 0.00 2.54 9.53
CA ASN A 58 0.64 3.83 9.35
C ASN A 58 2.10 3.62 8.92
N PHE A 59 2.43 4.10 7.73
CA PHE A 59 3.79 4.11 7.19
C PHE A 59 4.21 5.51 6.73
N SER A 60 3.60 6.56 7.28
CA SER A 60 3.87 7.94 6.86
C SER A 60 5.33 8.34 7.02
N GLU A 61 5.95 8.00 8.16
CA GLU A 61 7.37 8.28 8.40
C GLU A 61 8.27 7.60 7.37
N ARG A 62 8.03 6.30 7.11
CA ARG A 62 8.79 5.53 6.12
C ARG A 62 8.57 6.02 4.70
N PHE A 63 7.34 6.39 4.35
CA PHE A 63 7.06 6.97 3.04
C PHE A 63 7.81 8.29 2.84
N LYS A 64 7.89 9.12 3.89
CA LYS A 64 8.68 10.34 3.84
C LYS A 64 10.16 10.05 3.58
N GLU A 65 10.79 9.24 4.44
CA GLU A 65 12.22 8.94 4.38
C GLU A 65 12.61 8.18 3.11
N ASP A 66 11.90 7.09 2.80
CA ASP A 66 12.32 6.13 1.78
C ASP A 66 11.80 6.47 0.38
N VAL A 67 10.88 7.44 0.24
CA VAL A 67 10.29 7.81 -1.05
C VAL A 67 10.36 9.32 -1.29
N MET A 68 9.80 10.13 -0.39
CA MET A 68 9.67 11.57 -0.64
C MET A 68 11.00 12.31 -0.55
N ASP A 69 11.80 12.07 0.49
CA ASP A 69 13.09 12.75 0.68
C ASP A 69 14.04 12.42 -0.48
N ARG A 70 14.05 11.16 -0.95
CA ARG A 70 14.80 10.72 -2.15
C ARG A 70 14.28 11.37 -3.43
N PHE A 71 12.96 11.47 -3.57
CA PHE A 71 12.33 12.12 -4.73
C PHE A 71 12.71 13.59 -4.81
N VAL A 72 12.66 14.31 -3.68
CA VAL A 72 13.05 15.72 -3.59
C VAL A 72 14.53 15.88 -3.91
N ASP A 73 15.40 15.11 -3.26
CA ASP A 73 16.85 15.15 -3.50
C ASP A 73 17.20 14.93 -4.98
N ALA A 74 16.65 13.91 -5.62
CA ALA A 74 16.89 13.64 -7.04
C ALA A 74 16.39 14.80 -7.93
N TYR A 75 15.25 15.40 -7.59
CA TYR A 75 14.70 16.53 -8.34
C TYR A 75 15.57 17.79 -8.19
N GLU A 76 16.08 18.06 -6.98
CA GLU A 76 17.00 19.18 -6.70
C GLU A 76 18.32 19.04 -7.49
N HIS A 77 18.73 17.81 -7.79
CA HIS A 77 19.89 17.51 -8.64
C HIS A 77 19.57 17.43 -10.14
N GLY A 78 18.37 17.87 -10.57
CA GLY A 78 17.99 17.96 -11.97
C GLY A 78 17.61 16.63 -12.62
N ALA A 79 17.39 15.57 -11.83
CA ALA A 79 16.85 14.30 -12.34
C ALA A 79 15.32 14.34 -12.41
N THR A 80 14.74 13.36 -13.12
CA THR A 80 13.28 13.11 -13.13
C THR A 80 13.01 11.74 -12.49
N PRO A 81 12.94 11.66 -11.15
CA PRO A 81 12.74 10.41 -10.43
C PRO A 81 11.30 9.88 -10.58
N ASN A 82 11.15 8.56 -10.42
CA ASN A 82 9.83 7.91 -10.34
C ASN A 82 9.59 7.36 -8.92
N PRO A 83 8.82 8.06 -8.08
CA PRO A 83 8.63 7.68 -6.67
C PRO A 83 7.81 6.38 -6.53
N CYS A 84 7.06 5.97 -7.55
CA CYS A 84 6.30 4.72 -7.52
C CYS A 84 7.21 3.49 -7.48
N ILE A 85 8.43 3.58 -8.04
CA ILE A 85 9.41 2.48 -7.99
C ILE A 85 9.89 2.28 -6.54
N ASP A 86 10.25 3.37 -5.87
CA ASP A 86 10.70 3.32 -4.47
C ASP A 86 9.56 2.95 -3.52
N CYS A 87 8.35 3.46 -3.74
CA CYS A 87 7.16 3.07 -2.97
C CYS A 87 6.86 1.57 -3.12
N ASN A 88 6.92 1.02 -4.33
CA ASN A 88 6.75 -0.43 -4.51
C ASN A 88 7.82 -1.21 -3.75
N ARG A 89 9.08 -0.83 -3.91
CA ARG A 89 10.22 -1.51 -3.27
C ARG A 89 10.15 -1.47 -1.75
N TYR A 90 10.09 -0.28 -1.15
CA TYR A 90 10.27 -0.11 0.28
C TYR A 90 8.96 -0.25 1.07
N LEU A 91 7.81 0.14 0.51
CA LEU A 91 6.55 0.14 1.25
C LEU A 91 5.73 -1.10 0.91
N LYS A 92 5.40 -1.29 -0.37
CA LYS A 92 4.44 -2.34 -0.77
C LYS A 92 5.01 -3.76 -0.71
N PHE A 93 6.31 -3.93 -0.93
CA PHE A 93 6.94 -5.25 -0.91
C PHE A 93 7.87 -5.46 0.28
N ASP A 94 8.53 -4.44 0.81
CA ASP A 94 9.30 -4.61 2.07
C ASP A 94 8.40 -4.47 3.31
N LYS A 95 7.84 -3.28 3.60
CA LYS A 95 7.04 -3.08 4.84
C LYS A 95 5.79 -3.96 4.94
N MET A 96 5.05 -4.11 3.85
CA MET A 96 3.89 -5.01 3.89
C MET A 96 4.29 -6.47 4.09
N PHE A 97 5.42 -6.92 3.53
CA PHE A 97 5.93 -8.28 3.75
C PHE A 97 6.35 -8.49 5.19
N GLN A 98 6.97 -7.49 5.82
CA GLN A 98 7.24 -7.53 7.26
C GLN A 98 5.94 -7.66 8.06
N ARG A 99 4.90 -6.87 7.75
CA ARG A 99 3.57 -6.99 8.40
C ARG A 99 2.91 -8.34 8.18
N MET A 100 2.99 -8.88 6.98
CA MET A 100 2.47 -10.21 6.67
C MET A 100 3.10 -11.26 7.59
N ARG A 101 4.43 -11.22 7.77
CA ARG A 101 5.12 -12.14 8.68
C ARG A 101 4.77 -11.93 10.14
N GLU A 102 4.64 -10.68 10.60
CA GLU A 102 4.22 -10.36 11.97
C GLU A 102 2.80 -10.84 12.28
N LEU A 103 1.92 -10.89 11.27
CA LEU A 103 0.55 -11.35 11.36
C LEU A 103 0.40 -12.83 11.01
N GLU A 104 1.50 -13.53 10.75
CA GLU A 104 1.57 -14.97 10.46
C GLU A 104 0.75 -15.39 9.23
N TYR A 105 0.76 -14.58 8.16
CA TYR A 105 0.19 -14.93 6.85
C TYR A 105 1.27 -15.39 5.86
N ASP A 106 0.86 -16.20 4.87
CA ASP A 106 1.78 -16.79 3.88
C ASP A 106 2.02 -15.91 2.65
N TYR A 107 1.01 -15.13 2.23
CA TYR A 107 1.03 -14.40 0.96
C TYR A 107 0.55 -12.95 1.10
N ILE A 108 1.12 -12.09 0.25
CA ILE A 108 0.58 -10.76 -0.03
C ILE A 108 -0.09 -10.77 -1.39
N VAL A 109 -1.33 -10.27 -1.41
CA VAL A 109 -2.08 -10.05 -2.64
C VAL A 109 -2.24 -8.55 -2.85
N THR A 110 -1.92 -8.08 -4.05
CA THR A 110 -2.09 -6.67 -4.43
C THR A 110 -2.96 -6.53 -5.68
N GLY A 111 -3.47 -5.34 -5.92
CA GLY A 111 -4.20 -5.02 -7.14
C GLY A 111 -3.33 -4.71 -8.37
N HIS A 112 -2.01 -4.95 -8.32
CA HIS A 112 -1.16 -4.72 -9.49
C HIS A 112 -1.51 -5.72 -10.59
N TYR A 113 -1.62 -5.22 -11.83
CA TYR A 113 -1.77 -6.06 -13.00
C TYR A 113 -0.41 -6.59 -13.45
N ALA A 114 0.03 -7.67 -12.83
CA ALA A 114 1.28 -8.35 -13.13
C ALA A 114 1.13 -9.86 -12.89
N ARG A 115 2.02 -10.66 -13.47
CA ARG A 115 2.14 -12.10 -13.22
C ARG A 115 3.50 -12.39 -12.64
N VAL A 116 3.54 -13.26 -11.64
CA VAL A 116 4.79 -13.79 -11.07
C VAL A 116 5.02 -15.14 -11.72
N GLU A 117 6.15 -15.30 -12.38
CA GLU A 117 6.64 -16.56 -12.92
C GLU A 117 7.98 -16.84 -12.25
N TYR A 118 8.14 -18.06 -11.74
CA TYR A 118 9.43 -18.52 -11.24
C TYR A 118 10.18 -19.09 -12.43
N ASP A 119 11.33 -18.48 -12.74
CA ASP A 119 12.31 -19.09 -13.62
C ASP A 119 13.20 -20.01 -12.78
N GLU A 120 13.35 -21.26 -13.21
CA GLU A 120 14.16 -22.27 -12.49
C GLU A 120 15.66 -22.18 -12.84
N GLU A 121 16.06 -21.26 -13.74
CA GLU A 121 17.47 -20.95 -14.03
C GLU A 121 18.21 -20.21 -12.90
#